data_AF-A0A928A642-F1
#
_entry.id   AF-A0A928A642-F1
#
_cell.length_a   1.000
_cell.length_b   1.000
_cell.length_c   1.000
_cell.angle_alpha   90.00
_cell.angle_beta   90.00
_cell.angle_gamma   90.00
#
_symmetry.space_group_name_H-M   'P 1'
#
loop_
_entity.id
_entity.type
_entity.pdbx_description
1 polymer ?
#
loop_
_entity_poly.entity_id
_entity_poly.type
_entity_poly.pdbx_seq_one_letter_code
_entity_poly.pdbx_strand_id
1 'polypeptide(L)'
;MKKIVILVIILIVFLIFSKDQDNLVMVNKLDSIEDNMTVVYFYIPNLSTKNIINYFDDNSNIIGLYPYVNPIYKKKTGDMFYGFNNQSLKKNINNFIKIYKTKLINNNFNSDAIMIEYNGIKIEAVKAYMNKKDIKSFLKKCKNCNYSLTK
;
A
#
# COMPACT_ATOMS: atom_id res chain seq x y z
N MET A 1 2.25 -41.55 30.64
CA MET A 1 3.26 -41.24 29.60
C MET A 1 2.64 -40.71 28.31
N LYS A 2 1.61 -41.35 27.72
CA LYS A 2 0.94 -40.88 26.47
C LYS A 2 0.43 -39.41 26.53
N LYS A 3 -0.08 -38.96 27.68
CA LYS A 3 -0.57 -37.58 27.87
C LYS A 3 0.55 -36.52 27.82
N ILE A 4 1.77 -36.87 28.24
CA ILE A 4 2.93 -35.95 28.22
C ILE A 4 3.42 -35.77 26.79
N VAL A 5 3.42 -36.85 25.99
CA VAL A 5 3.83 -36.80 24.57
C VAL A 5 2.88 -35.92 23.76
N ILE A 6 1.57 -35.99 24.01
CA ILE A 6 0.58 -35.12 23.34
C ILE A 6 0.82 -33.64 23.69
N LEU A 7 1.16 -33.35 24.95
CA LEU A 7 1.44 -31.98 25.41
C LEU A 7 2.68 -31.40 24.72
N VAL A 8 3.72 -32.21 24.54
CA VAL A 8 4.95 -31.83 23.83
C VAL A 8 4.67 -31.56 22.34
N ILE A 9 3.84 -32.37 21.70
CA ILE A 9 3.47 -32.18 20.28
C ILE A 9 2.67 -30.88 20.09
N ILE A 10 1.72 -30.59 20.98
CA ILE A 10 0.95 -29.33 20.92
C ILE A 10 1.87 -28.12 21.10
N LEU A 11 2.87 -28.21 21.99
CA LEU A 11 3.84 -27.14 22.22
C LEU A 11 4.72 -26.88 20.99
N ILE A 12 5.17 -27.94 20.31
CA ILE A 12 5.98 -27.84 19.08
C ILE A 12 5.15 -27.20 17.96
N VAL A 13 3.89 -27.61 17.80
CA VAL A 13 2.98 -27.02 16.80
C VAL A 13 2.75 -25.54 17.11
N PHE A 14 2.53 -25.17 18.38
CA PHE A 14 2.36 -23.77 18.78
C PHE A 14 3.60 -22.91 18.48
N LEU A 15 4.81 -23.46 18.70
CA LEU A 15 6.08 -22.78 18.39
C LEU A 15 6.28 -22.58 16.88
N ILE A 16 5.84 -23.53 16.05
CA ILE A 16 5.93 -23.40 14.58
C ILE A 16 4.94 -22.34 14.06
N PHE A 17 3.70 -22.36 14.56
CA PHE A 17 2.66 -21.41 14.12
C PHE A 17 2.85 -19.99 14.68
N SER A 18 3.60 -19.81 15.77
CA SER A 18 3.90 -18.48 16.33
C SER A 18 4.93 -17.69 15.51
N LYS A 19 5.59 -18.33 14.53
CA LYS A 19 6.68 -17.71 13.75
C LYS A 19 6.20 -16.88 12.55
N ASP A 20 4.91 -16.91 12.24
CA ASP A 20 4.28 -16.13 11.16
C ASP A 20 3.53 -14.89 11.66
N GLN A 21 3.91 -14.32 12.80
CA GLN A 21 3.50 -12.96 13.13
C GLN A 21 4.30 -11.97 12.28
N ASP A 22 3.61 -11.45 11.27
CA ASP A 22 3.86 -10.21 10.53
C ASP A 22 5.15 -9.46 10.90
N ASN A 23 6.04 -9.32 9.90
CA ASN A 23 7.16 -8.37 9.91
C ASN A 23 6.67 -6.91 9.87
N LEU A 24 5.79 -6.51 10.79
CA LEU A 24 5.61 -5.12 11.20
C LEU A 24 6.81 -4.79 12.07
N VAL A 25 7.84 -4.20 11.46
CA VAL A 25 9.06 -3.80 12.16
C VAL A 25 8.71 -2.78 13.24
N MET A 26 8.65 -3.25 14.49
CA MET A 26 8.69 -2.41 15.68
C MET A 26 10.15 -1.94 15.86
N VAL A 27 10.34 -0.63 15.87
CA VAL A 27 11.65 0.04 15.80
C VAL A 27 12.54 -0.37 16.98
N ASN A 28 13.64 -1.06 16.70
CA ASN A 28 14.82 -1.03 17.55
C ASN A 28 16.10 -0.89 16.69
N LYS A 29 16.72 0.29 16.82
CA LYS A 29 18.10 0.67 16.48
C LYS A 29 18.65 0.29 15.09
N LEU A 30 18.59 1.27 14.19
CA LEU A 30 19.67 1.59 13.26
C LEU A 30 19.88 3.11 13.30
N ASP A 31 20.78 3.52 14.19
CA ASP A 31 21.21 4.90 14.46
C ASP A 31 22.32 5.38 13.49
N SER A 32 22.43 4.83 12.28
CA SER A 32 23.58 5.15 11.40
C SER A 32 23.27 5.34 9.92
N ILE A 33 22.00 5.49 9.53
CA ILE A 33 21.63 5.79 8.14
C ILE A 33 20.53 6.85 8.15
N GLU A 34 20.90 8.13 8.34
CA GLU A 34 19.93 9.23 8.27
C GLU A 34 19.67 9.72 6.83
N ASP A 35 20.54 9.39 5.86
CA ASP A 35 20.52 10.03 4.54
C ASP A 35 20.24 9.12 3.32
N ASN A 36 20.17 7.80 3.48
CA ASN A 36 19.90 6.96 2.31
C ASN A 36 18.42 7.02 1.93
N MET A 37 18.17 7.37 0.67
CA MET A 37 16.86 7.25 0.04
C MET A 37 16.47 5.76 -0.04
N THR A 38 15.21 5.47 0.26
CA THR A 38 14.67 4.10 0.19
C THR A 38 13.27 4.09 -0.40
N VAL A 39 12.86 2.93 -0.90
CA VAL A 39 11.50 2.70 -1.36
C VAL A 39 10.61 2.43 -0.16
N VAL A 40 9.49 3.15 -0.11
CA VAL A 40 8.53 3.11 0.99
C VAL A 40 7.13 2.91 0.43
N TYR A 41 6.33 2.15 1.16
CA TYR A 41 4.90 1.95 0.90
C TYR A 41 4.11 2.63 2.02
N PHE A 42 3.36 3.68 1.69
CA PHE A 42 2.48 4.37 2.64
C PHE A 42 1.06 3.82 2.59
N TYR A 43 0.51 3.50 3.75
CA TYR A 43 -0.86 3.04 3.95
C TYR A 43 -1.63 4.14 4.68
N ILE A 44 -2.50 4.82 3.95
CA ILE A 44 -3.24 5.98 4.43
C ILE A 44 -4.74 5.62 4.50
N PRO A 45 -5.37 5.70 5.67
CA PRO A 45 -6.79 5.39 5.81
C PRO A 45 -7.66 6.27 4.89
N ASN A 46 -8.62 5.64 4.21
CA ASN A 46 -9.59 6.30 3.32
C ASN A 46 -8.94 7.13 2.19
N LEU A 47 -7.70 6.81 1.80
CA LEU A 47 -7.05 7.43 0.66
C LEU A 47 -7.73 7.03 -0.64
N SER A 48 -7.94 8.01 -1.51
CA SER A 48 -8.46 7.83 -2.84
C SER A 48 -7.87 8.86 -3.80
N THR A 49 -8.12 8.67 -5.09
CA THR A 49 -7.75 9.65 -6.11
C THR A 49 -8.36 11.04 -5.90
N LYS A 50 -9.43 11.15 -5.09
CA LYS A 50 -10.08 12.44 -4.78
C LYS A 50 -9.37 13.25 -3.70
N ASN A 51 -8.66 12.59 -2.78
CA ASN A 51 -8.05 13.25 -1.62
C ASN A 51 -6.53 13.06 -1.53
N ILE A 52 -5.90 12.37 -2.49
CA ILE A 52 -4.44 12.15 -2.48
C ILE A 52 -3.63 13.44 -2.44
N ILE A 53 -4.13 14.50 -3.09
CA ILE A 53 -3.48 15.83 -3.11
C ILE A 53 -3.41 16.49 -1.73
N ASN A 54 -4.16 15.99 -0.74
CA ASN A 54 -4.10 16.49 0.64
C ASN A 54 -2.85 15.96 1.38
N TYR A 55 -2.19 14.93 0.83
CA TYR A 55 -1.06 14.24 1.45
C TYR A 55 0.23 14.40 0.65
N PHE A 56 0.11 14.52 -0.67
CA PHE A 56 1.24 14.57 -1.59
C PHE A 56 1.08 15.72 -2.58
N ASP A 57 2.21 16.21 -3.07
CA ASP A 57 2.34 17.26 -4.07
C ASP A 57 3.28 16.83 -5.21
N ASP A 58 3.55 17.73 -6.15
CA ASP A 58 4.44 17.45 -7.29
C ASP A 58 5.91 17.21 -6.87
N ASN A 59 6.30 17.59 -5.65
CA ASN A 59 7.64 17.38 -5.09
C ASN A 59 7.75 16.08 -4.29
N SER A 60 6.61 15.45 -4.01
CA SER A 60 6.56 14.17 -3.32
C SER A 60 7.01 13.10 -4.32
N ASN A 61 8.20 12.54 -4.11
CA ASN A 61 8.84 11.52 -4.97
C ASN A 61 8.03 10.20 -5.04
N ILE A 62 6.81 10.24 -5.57
CA ILE A 62 5.91 9.12 -5.75
C ILE A 62 6.35 8.32 -6.96
N ILE A 63 6.61 7.03 -6.74
CA ILE A 63 6.92 6.06 -7.79
C ILE A 63 5.63 5.55 -8.42
N GLY A 64 4.56 5.38 -7.65
CA GLY A 64 3.28 4.91 -8.18
C GLY A 64 2.26 4.53 -7.12
N LEU A 65 1.12 4.02 -7.58
CA LEU A 65 -0.04 3.70 -6.75
C LEU A 65 -0.47 2.25 -6.92
N TYR A 66 -0.82 1.62 -5.80
CA TYR A 66 -1.56 0.37 -5.77
C TYR A 66 -3.03 0.68 -5.43
N PRO A 67 -3.96 0.53 -6.39
CA PRO A 67 -5.38 0.62 -6.09
C PRO A 67 -5.84 -0.54 -5.22
N TYR A 68 -6.87 -0.31 -4.43
CA TYR A 68 -7.71 -1.40 -3.95
C TYR A 68 -8.47 -2.01 -5.12
N VAL A 69 -8.37 -3.32 -5.27
CA VAL A 69 -9.10 -4.10 -6.28
C VAL A 69 -10.14 -4.95 -5.57
N ASN A 70 -11.41 -4.85 -5.96
CA ASN A 70 -12.48 -5.63 -5.34
C ASN A 70 -12.18 -7.14 -5.46
N PRO A 71 -12.22 -7.91 -4.37
CA PRO A 71 -11.98 -9.35 -4.38
C PRO A 71 -12.83 -10.14 -5.40
N ILE A 72 -14.05 -9.67 -5.67
CA ILE A 72 -14.98 -10.29 -6.64
C ILE A 72 -14.32 -10.40 -8.03
N TYR A 73 -13.57 -9.37 -8.45
CA TYR A 73 -12.96 -9.31 -9.77
C TYR A 73 -11.45 -9.36 -9.79
N LYS A 74 -10.79 -9.34 -8.63
CA LYS A 74 -9.31 -9.39 -8.51
C LYS A 74 -8.69 -10.53 -9.32
N LYS A 75 -9.32 -11.71 -9.35
CA LYS A 75 -8.85 -12.87 -10.14
C LYS A 75 -8.80 -12.60 -11.64
N LYS A 76 -9.71 -11.79 -12.18
CA LYS A 76 -9.76 -11.46 -13.62
C LYS A 76 -8.87 -10.29 -13.97
N THR A 77 -8.81 -9.29 -13.09
CA THR A 77 -8.05 -8.08 -13.35
C THR A 77 -6.56 -8.20 -13.04
N GLY A 78 -6.20 -9.15 -12.17
CA GLY A 78 -4.85 -9.29 -11.62
C GLY A 78 -4.53 -8.21 -10.58
N ASP A 79 -3.30 -8.27 -10.06
CA ASP A 79 -2.76 -7.17 -9.26
C ASP A 79 -2.50 -5.96 -10.15
N MET A 80 -2.94 -4.79 -9.70
CA MET A 80 -2.78 -3.54 -10.42
C MET A 80 -1.71 -2.67 -9.78
N PHE A 81 -0.90 -2.05 -10.61
CA PHE A 81 0.04 -1.01 -10.22
C PHE A 81 0.08 0.05 -11.32
N TYR A 82 0.02 1.32 -10.91
CA TYR A 82 0.22 2.44 -11.82
C TYR A 82 1.50 3.17 -11.44
N GLY A 83 2.52 3.06 -12.29
CA GLY A 83 3.76 3.81 -12.16
C GLY A 83 3.56 5.26 -12.61
N PHE A 84 4.01 6.19 -11.78
CA PHE A 84 4.03 7.60 -12.14
C PHE A 84 5.14 7.87 -13.15
N ASN A 85 4.89 8.82 -14.04
CA ASN A 85 5.87 9.35 -14.96
C ASN A 85 6.23 10.80 -14.58
N ASN A 86 7.17 11.42 -15.30
CA ASN A 86 7.64 12.80 -15.11
C ASN A 86 6.56 13.83 -15.52
N GLN A 87 5.39 13.76 -14.89
CA GLN A 87 4.26 14.66 -15.05
C GLN A 87 3.77 15.08 -13.65
N SER A 88 2.96 16.12 -13.57
CA SER A 88 2.36 16.54 -12.31
C SER A 88 1.51 15.43 -11.69
N LEU A 89 1.40 15.45 -10.37
CA LEU A 89 0.54 14.57 -9.57
C LEU A 89 -0.86 14.54 -10.16
N LYS A 90 -1.45 15.71 -10.45
CA LYS A 90 -2.80 15.79 -11.04
C LYS A 90 -2.91 15.03 -12.36
N LYS A 91 -1.92 15.13 -13.24
CA LYS A 91 -1.93 14.45 -14.54
C LYS A 91 -1.72 12.94 -14.39
N ASN A 92 -0.81 12.52 -13.50
CA ASN A 92 -0.62 11.12 -13.13
C ASN A 92 -1.91 10.50 -12.56
N ILE A 93 -2.62 11.20 -11.67
CA ILE A 93 -3.90 10.74 -11.13
C ILE A 93 -4.99 10.61 -12.20
N ASN A 94 -5.10 11.57 -13.12
CA ASN A 94 -6.06 11.47 -14.22
C ASN A 94 -5.77 10.27 -15.14
N ASN A 95 -4.49 10.04 -15.46
CA ASN A 95 -4.07 8.89 -16.27
C ASN A 95 -4.34 7.56 -15.55
N PHE A 96 -4.05 7.50 -14.25
CA PHE A 96 -4.36 6.36 -13.40
C PHE A 96 -5.86 6.02 -13.44
N ILE A 97 -6.72 7.03 -13.26
CA ILE A 97 -8.18 6.85 -13.34
C ILE A 97 -8.60 6.29 -14.69
N LYS A 98 -8.08 6.86 -15.79
CA LYS A 98 -8.39 6.39 -17.14
C LYS A 98 -8.00 4.94 -17.35
N ILE A 99 -6.76 4.57 -17.00
CA ILE A 99 -6.24 3.21 -17.18
C ILE A 99 -7.02 2.20 -16.35
N TYR A 100 -7.31 2.53 -15.08
CA TYR A 100 -8.09 1.65 -14.20
C TYR A 100 -9.50 1.43 -14.74
N LYS A 101 -10.20 2.49 -15.18
CA LYS A 101 -11.52 2.37 -15.82
C LYS A 101 -11.48 1.49 -17.07
N THR A 102 -10.52 1.71 -17.96
CA THR A 102 -10.37 0.87 -19.16
C THR A 102 -10.17 -0.59 -18.79
N LYS A 103 -9.36 -0.88 -17.77
CA LYS A 103 -9.14 -2.26 -17.30
C LYS A 103 -10.42 -2.90 -16.77
N LEU A 104 -11.25 -2.16 -16.02
CA LEU A 104 -12.56 -2.65 -15.57
C LEU A 104 -13.51 -2.93 -16.74
N ILE A 105 -13.64 -1.99 -17.68
CA ILE A 105 -14.51 -2.11 -18.86
C ILE A 105 -14.11 -3.33 -19.69
N ASN A 106 -12.81 -3.50 -19.96
CA ASN A 106 -12.29 -4.64 -20.72
C ASN A 106 -12.53 -6.00 -20.05
N ASN A 107 -12.86 -6.01 -18.75
CA ASN A 107 -13.21 -7.22 -18.00
C ASN A 107 -14.72 -7.30 -17.67
N ASN A 108 -15.55 -6.52 -18.36
CA ASN A 108 -17.01 -6.46 -18.21
C ASN A 108 -17.50 -5.91 -16.85
N PHE A 109 -16.72 -5.05 -16.20
CA PHE A 109 -17.08 -4.38 -14.93
C PHE A 109 -17.51 -2.92 -15.14
N ASN A 110 -18.51 -2.71 -16.00
CA ASN A 110 -18.94 -1.37 -16.43
C ASN A 110 -19.57 -0.54 -15.31
N SER A 111 -20.36 -1.15 -14.43
CA SER A 111 -21.00 -0.47 -13.29
C SER A 111 -19.96 0.10 -12.33
N ASP A 112 -18.94 -0.69 -11.98
CA ASP A 112 -17.84 -0.25 -11.14
C ASP A 112 -17.02 0.87 -11.81
N ALA A 113 -16.82 0.77 -13.14
CA ALA A 113 -16.14 1.82 -13.89
C ALA A 113 -16.88 3.16 -13.85
N ILE A 114 -18.22 3.15 -13.85
CA ILE A 114 -19.06 4.35 -13.69
C ILE A 114 -18.94 4.89 -12.26
N MET A 115 -19.01 4.02 -11.25
CA MET A 115 -18.92 4.42 -9.84
C MET A 115 -17.61 5.14 -9.48
N ILE A 116 -16.52 4.88 -10.20
CA ILE A 116 -15.23 5.56 -10.00
C ILE A 116 -15.33 7.08 -10.23
N GLU A 117 -16.20 7.55 -11.12
CA GLU A 117 -16.36 9.01 -11.34
C GLU A 117 -16.89 9.70 -10.08
N TYR A 118 -17.81 9.03 -9.39
CA TYR A 118 -18.46 9.54 -8.19
C TYR A 118 -17.67 9.29 -6.91
N ASN A 119 -16.94 8.18 -6.81
CA ASN A 119 -16.28 7.79 -5.57
C ASN A 119 -14.76 7.98 -5.60
N GLY A 120 -14.18 8.09 -6.79
CA GLY A 120 -12.73 7.94 -6.99
C GLY A 120 -12.29 6.48 -6.85
N ILE A 121 -11.00 6.26 -7.04
CA ILE A 121 -10.38 4.95 -6.84
C ILE A 121 -9.76 4.94 -5.45
N LYS A 122 -10.17 3.99 -4.61
CA LYS A 122 -9.54 3.75 -3.31
C LYS A 122 -8.09 3.27 -3.53
N ILE A 123 -7.16 3.84 -2.79
CA ILE A 123 -5.72 3.53 -2.88
C ILE A 123 -5.35 2.69 -1.66
N GLU A 124 -4.76 1.52 -1.92
CA GLU A 124 -4.30 0.61 -0.87
C GLU A 124 -2.92 1.04 -0.35
N ALA A 125 -2.00 1.36 -1.27
CA ALA A 125 -0.67 1.85 -0.92
C ALA A 125 -0.14 2.86 -1.94
N VAL A 126 0.62 3.84 -1.44
CA VAL A 126 1.42 4.76 -2.25
C VAL A 126 2.88 4.31 -2.17
N LYS A 127 3.48 4.00 -3.32
CA LYS A 127 4.90 3.67 -3.41
C LYS A 127 5.69 4.95 -3.67
N ALA A 128 6.64 5.29 -2.81
CA ALA A 128 7.44 6.49 -2.91
C ALA A 128 8.93 6.21 -2.66
N TYR A 129 9.79 7.12 -3.09
CA TYR A 129 11.23 7.09 -2.83
C TYR A 129 11.58 8.23 -1.87
N MET A 130 11.90 7.92 -0.62
CA MET A 130 12.08 8.92 0.43
C MET A 130 13.22 8.53 1.38
N ASN A 131 13.89 9.53 1.95
CA ASN A 131 14.82 9.32 3.06
C ASN A 131 14.08 9.22 4.41
N LYS A 132 14.79 8.82 5.45
CA LYS A 132 14.24 8.64 6.81
C LYS A 132 13.63 9.92 7.38
N LYS A 133 14.22 11.09 7.09
CA LYS A 133 13.76 12.39 7.59
C LYS A 133 12.40 12.77 6.98
N ASP A 134 12.24 12.57 5.68
CA ASP A 134 11.02 12.87 4.94
C ASP A 134 9.88 11.93 5.35
N ILE A 135 10.16 10.64 5.55
CA ILE A 135 9.21 9.68 6.10
C ILE A 135 8.72 10.14 7.48
N LYS A 136 9.64 10.48 8.40
CA LYS A 136 9.27 10.98 9.73
C LYS A 136 8.43 12.26 9.66
N SER A 137 8.80 13.19 8.77
CA SER A 137 8.06 14.44 8.55
C SER A 137 6.64 14.18 8.04
N PHE A 138 6.50 13.26 7.09
CA PHE A 138 5.23 12.83 6.54
C PHE A 138 4.31 12.21 7.63
N LEU A 139 4.83 11.28 8.41
CA LEU A 139 4.06 10.60 9.46
C LEU A 139 3.62 11.55 10.59
N LYS A 140 4.40 12.58 10.90
CA LYS A 140 3.98 13.63 11.84
C LYS A 140 2.76 14.41 11.35
N LYS A 141 2.64 14.61 10.03
CA LYS A 141 1.49 15.29 9.42
C LYS A 141 0.28 14.37 9.31
N CYS A 142 0.48 13.07 9.08
CA CYS A 142 -0.59 12.09 8.97
C CYS A 142 -0.70 11.19 10.20
N LYS A 143 -1.55 11.60 11.16
CA LYS A 143 -1.70 10.95 12.49
C LYS A 143 -2.02 9.44 12.44
N ASN A 144 -2.70 8.97 11.41
CA ASN A 144 -3.16 7.58 11.30
C ASN A 144 -2.53 6.84 10.10
N CYS A 145 -1.46 7.38 9.51
CA CYS A 145 -0.75 6.71 8.42
C CYS A 145 0.25 5.69 8.96
N ASN A 146 0.36 4.57 8.25
CA ASN A 146 1.42 3.59 8.45
C ASN A 146 2.32 3.50 7.21
N TYR A 147 3.49 2.89 7.35
CA TYR A 147 4.36 2.60 6.22
C TYR A 147 5.06 1.26 6.37
N SER A 148 5.55 0.73 5.25
CA SER A 148 6.44 -0.44 5.20
C SER A 148 7.58 -0.20 4.19
N LEU A 149 8.70 -0.90 4.37
CA LEU A 149 9.80 -0.95 3.40
C LEU A 149 9.63 -2.10 2.39
N THR A 150 8.68 -2.99 2.65
CA THR A 150 8.29 -4.10 1.77
C THR A 150 6.78 -4.04 1.53
N LYS A 151 6.33 -4.53 0.38
CA LYS A 151 4.90 -4.48 0.04
C LYS A 151 4.17 -5.68 0.64
#